data_AF-A0A1R0H1I9-F1
#
_entry.id   AF-A0A1R0H1I9-F1
#
_cell.length_a   1.000
_cell.length_b   1.000
_cell.length_c   1.000
_cell.angle_alpha   90.00
_cell.angle_beta   90.00
_cell.angle_gamma   90.00
#
_symmetry.space_group_name_H-M   'P 1'
#
loop_
_entity.id
_entity.type
_entity.pdbx_description
1 polymer ?
#
loop_
_entity_poly.entity_id
_entity_poly.type
_entity_poly.pdbx_seq_one_letter_code
_entity_poly.pdbx_strand_id
1 'polypeptide(L)' 'MMNFSRFALRSNIARGFATSAINNGAKVAVLGAAGGIGQPLSLLLKNNPLVSELNLYDVANCPGVAADLGHINTPA' A
#
# COMPACT_ATOMS: atom_id res chain seq x y z
N MET A 1 33.56 15.83 49.58
CA MET A 1 32.26 16.45 49.26
C MET A 1 32.16 16.58 47.75
N MET A 2 31.07 16.06 47.18
CA MET A 2 30.90 15.74 45.76
C MET A 2 30.95 16.95 44.82
N ASN A 3 31.54 16.80 43.64
CA ASN A 3 31.18 17.60 42.46
C ASN A 3 31.03 16.65 41.25
N PHE A 4 29.77 16.33 40.96
CA PHE A 4 29.35 15.47 39.86
C PHE A 4 29.48 16.21 38.53
N SER A 5 30.29 15.67 37.62
CA SER A 5 30.31 16.06 36.21
C SER A 5 28.96 15.69 35.57
N ARG A 6 28.13 16.69 35.24
CA ARG A 6 26.92 16.50 34.42
C ARG A 6 27.33 16.10 33.01
N PHE A 7 27.37 14.80 32.73
CA PHE A 7 27.41 14.27 31.38
C PHE A 7 26.01 14.41 30.77
N ALA A 8 25.74 15.55 30.13
CA ALA A 8 24.52 15.74 29.36
C ALA A 8 24.61 14.90 28.08
N LEU A 9 24.08 13.67 28.13
CA LEU A 9 23.72 12.91 26.94
C LEU A 9 22.62 13.68 26.19
N ARG A 10 23.02 14.57 25.27
CA ARG A 10 22.13 15.03 24.20
C ARG A 10 21.84 13.81 23.34
N SER A 11 20.73 13.13 23.61
CA SER A 11 20.15 12.20 22.67
C SER A 11 19.71 13.01 21.45
N ASN A 12 20.53 13.02 20.39
CA ASN A 12 20.05 13.33 19.05
C ASN A 12 19.07 12.21 18.68
N ILE A 13 17.79 12.38 19.05
CA ILE A 13 16.69 11.58 18.52
C ILE A 13 16.49 12.06 17.09
N ALA A 14 17.40 11.65 16.20
CA ALA A 14 17.09 11.61 14.78
C ALA A 14 15.98 10.57 14.66
N ARG A 15 14.75 11.02 14.38
CA ARG A 15 13.67 10.11 13.96
C ARG A 15 14.11 9.49 12.64
N GLY A 16 14.81 8.36 12.71
CA GLY A 16 15.04 7.52 11.54
C GLY A 16 13.67 7.11 11.02
N PHE A 17 13.34 7.51 9.80
CA PHE A 17 12.23 6.88 9.08
C PHE A 17 12.64 5.41 8.88
N ALA A 18 12.18 4.53 9.76
CA ALA A 18 12.33 3.11 9.56
C ALA A 18 11.39 2.71 8.42
N THR A 19 11.92 2.45 7.23
CA THR A 19 11.17 1.78 6.16
C THR A 19 11.10 0.30 6.52
N SER A 20 10.02 -0.14 7.16
CA SER A 20 9.78 -1.55 7.49
C SER A 20 9.42 -2.42 6.28
N ALA A 21 9.36 -1.85 5.07
CA ALA A 21 8.93 -2.57 3.88
C ALA A 21 10.04 -3.50 3.38
N ILE A 22 10.01 -4.75 3.83
CA ILE A 22 10.37 -5.85 2.94
C ILE A 22 9.50 -5.63 1.67
N ASN A 23 10.14 -5.59 0.51
CA ASN A 23 9.55 -5.25 -0.79
C ASN A 23 8.51 -6.32 -1.22
N ASN A 24 7.36 -6.37 -0.54
CA ASN A 24 6.30 -7.36 -0.77
C ASN A 24 5.25 -6.89 -1.80
N GLY A 25 5.50 -5.80 -2.52
CA GLY A 25 4.57 -5.18 -3.47
C GLY A 25 3.69 -4.08 -2.86
N ALA A 26 3.23 -3.16 -3.69
CA ALA A 26 2.41 -2.00 -3.34
C ALA A 26 0.94 -2.38 -3.14
N LYS A 27 0.31 -1.76 -2.14
CA LYS A 27 -1.15 -1.79 -1.95
C LYS A 27 -1.76 -0.65 -2.75
N VAL A 28 -2.68 -0.97 -3.64
CA VAL A 28 -3.26 -0.02 -4.60
C VAL A 28 -4.77 0.03 -4.43
N ALA A 29 -5.36 1.21 -4.57
CA ALA A 29 -6.81 1.40 -4.60
C ALA A 29 -7.20 2.15 -5.88
N VAL A 30 -8.26 1.67 -6.54
CA VAL A 30 -8.84 2.34 -7.71
C VAL A 30 -10.22 2.89 -7.34
N LEU A 31 -10.36 4.22 -7.40
CA LEU A 31 -11.63 4.92 -7.22
C LEU A 31 -12.26 5.16 -8.60
N GLY A 32 -13.46 4.63 -8.83
CA GLY A 32 -14.10 4.60 -10.15
C GLY A 32 -13.83 3.31 -10.92
N ALA A 33 -13.65 2.18 -10.20
CA ALA A 33 -13.26 0.89 -10.78
C ALA A 33 -14.30 0.28 -11.73
N ALA A 34 -15.59 0.64 -11.61
CA ALA A 34 -16.65 0.13 -12.47
C ALA A 34 -16.88 0.97 -13.73
N GLY A 35 -16.24 2.13 -13.84
CA GLY A 35 -16.27 2.96 -15.05
C GLY A 35 -15.52 2.36 -16.24
N GLY A 36 -15.76 2.89 -17.44
CA GLY A 36 -15.17 2.38 -18.68
C GLY A 36 -13.64 2.42 -18.74
N ILE A 37 -12.99 3.28 -17.95
CA ILE A 37 -11.52 3.32 -17.80
C ILE A 37 -11.08 2.52 -16.57
N GLY A 38 -11.86 2.55 -15.49
CA GLY A 38 -11.54 1.86 -14.24
C GLY A 38 -11.43 0.36 -14.42
N GLN A 39 -12.30 -0.25 -15.22
CA GLN A 39 -12.27 -1.69 -15.48
C GLN A 39 -10.97 -2.14 -16.18
N PRO A 40 -10.58 -1.60 -17.35
CA PRO A 40 -9.32 -1.99 -17.99
C PRO A 40 -8.09 -1.60 -17.15
N LEU A 41 -8.13 -0.47 -16.43
CA LEU A 41 -7.04 -0.10 -15.51
C LEU A 41 -6.88 -1.13 -14.38
N SER A 42 -7.99 -1.56 -13.78
CA SER A 42 -8.00 -2.55 -12.68
C SER A 42 -7.51 -3.92 -13.16
N LEU A 43 -7.85 -4.32 -14.39
CA LEU A 43 -7.33 -5.53 -15.03
C LEU A 43 -5.80 -5.48 -15.24
N LEU A 44 -5.27 -4.34 -15.70
CA LEU A 44 -3.83 -4.16 -15.85
C LEU A 44 -3.10 -4.17 -14.50
N LEU A 45 -3.69 -3.53 -13.47
CA LEU A 45 -3.13 -3.51 -12.12
C LEU A 45 -3.13 -4.89 -11.46
N LYS A 46 -4.19 -5.70 -11.66
CA LYS A 46 -4.27 -7.08 -11.15
C LYS A 46 -3.13 -7.96 -11.68
N ASN A 47 -2.68 -7.72 -12.91
CA ASN A 47 -1.57 -8.45 -13.54
C ASN A 47 -0.18 -7.87 -13.22
N ASN A 48 -0.10 -6.75 -12.49
CA ASN A 48 1.17 -6.10 -12.20
C ASN A 48 1.86 -6.78 -11.00
N PRO A 49 3.06 -7.38 -11.16
CA PRO A 49 3.76 -8.07 -10.07
C PRO A 49 4.22 -7.13 -8.95
N LEU A 50 4.19 -5.82 -9.18
CA LEU A 50 4.47 -4.81 -8.16
C LEU A 50 3.25 -4.52 -7.28
N VAL A 51 2.07 -5.06 -7.57
CA VAL A 51 0.86 -4.89 -6.76
C VAL A 51 0.65 -6.15 -5.93
N SER A 52 0.47 -5.98 -4.63
CA SER A 52 0.25 -7.08 -3.68
C SER A 52 -1.17 -7.14 -3.16
N GLU A 53 -1.88 -6.02 -3.19
CA GLU A 53 -3.29 -5.94 -2.85
C GLU A 53 -3.96 -4.88 -3.74
N LEU A 54 -5.00 -5.26 -4.47
CA LEU A 54 -5.82 -4.36 -5.27
C LEU A 54 -7.21 -4.15 -4.66
N ASN A 55 -7.46 -2.94 -4.15
CA ASN A 55 -8.75 -2.52 -3.63
C ASN A 55 -9.55 -1.76 -4.70
N LEU A 56 -10.83 -2.07 -4.85
CA LEU A 56 -11.70 -1.45 -5.84
C LEU A 56 -12.84 -0.69 -5.14
N TYR A 57 -13.13 0.51 -5.63
CA TYR A 57 -14.26 1.30 -5.17
C TYR A 57 -14.98 1.95 -6.35
N ASP A 58 -16.31 1.97 -6.28
CA ASP A 58 -17.18 2.72 -7.17
C ASP A 58 -18.52 2.97 -6.47
N VAL A 59 -19.31 3.92 -6.98
CA VAL A 59 -20.67 4.20 -6.46
C VAL A 59 -21.66 3.08 -6.82
N ALA A 60 -21.42 2.36 -7.91
CA ALA A 60 -22.27 1.27 -8.36
C ALA A 60 -21.44 0.15 -9.02
N ASN A 61 -21.98 -1.06 -9.07
CA ASN A 61 -21.47 -2.21 -9.85
C ASN A 61 -20.05 -2.73 -9.50
N CYS A 62 -19.39 -2.18 -8.47
CA CYS A 62 -18.05 -2.59 -8.05
C CYS A 62 -17.91 -4.09 -7.67
N PRO A 63 -18.89 -4.74 -7.01
CA PRO A 63 -18.80 -6.16 -6.68
C PRO A 63 -18.66 -7.08 -7.91
N GLY A 64 -19.28 -6.74 -9.05
CA GLY A 64 -19.16 -7.52 -10.28
C GLY A 64 -17.74 -7.46 -10.85
N VAL A 65 -17.16 -6.26 -10.89
CA VAL A 65 -15.76 -6.06 -11.33
C VAL A 65 -14.78 -6.78 -10.41
N ALA A 66 -15.02 -6.74 -9.10
CA ALA A 66 -14.20 -7.45 -8.12
C ALA A 66 -14.28 -8.98 -8.31
N ALA A 67 -15.47 -9.52 -8.61
CA ALA A 67 -15.64 -10.94 -8.89
C ALA A 67 -14.90 -11.35 -10.19
N ASP A 68 -15.04 -10.57 -11.26
CA ASP A 68 -14.38 -10.84 -12.54
C ASP A 68 -12.85 -10.86 -12.38
N LEU A 69 -12.29 -9.89 -11.65
CA LEU A 69 -10.85 -9.81 -11.39
C LEU A 69 -10.39 -10.89 -10.39
N GLY A 70 -11.24 -11.29 -9.44
CA GLY A 70 -10.94 -12.33 -8.45
C GLY A 70 -10.66 -13.70 -9.05
N HIS A 71 -11.16 -13.97 -10.27
CA HIS A 71 -10.86 -15.21 -11.00
C HIS A 71 -9.47 -15.26 -11.64
N ILE A 72 -8.77 -14.12 -11.71
CA ILE A 72 -7.44 -14.05 -12.31
C ILE A 72 -6.42 -14.49 -11.27
N ASN A 73 -5.75 -15.62 -11.53
CA ASN A 73 -4.75 -16.21 -10.65
C ASN A 73 -3.47 -15.38 -10.59
N THR A 74 -3.50 -14.35 -9.75
CA THR A 74 -2.41 -13.43 -9.45
C THR A 74 -2.39 -13.16 -7.94
N PRO A 75 -1.24 -12.78 -7.36
CA PRO A 75 -1.14 -12.52 -5.92
C PRO A 75 -1.92 -11.29 -5.42
N ALA A 76 -2.18 -10.32 -6.32
CA ALA A 76 -2.79 -9.01 -6.02
C ALA A 76 -4.28 -9.08 -5.66
#